data_AF-A0A537ZX16-F1
#
_entry.id   AF-A0A537ZX16-F1
#
_cell.length_a   1.000
_cell.length_b   1.000
_cell.length_c   1.000
_cell.angle_alpha   90.00
_cell.angle_beta   90.00
_cell.angle_gamma   90.00
#
_symmetry.space_group_name_H-M   'P 1'
#
loop_
_entity.id
_entity.type
_entity.pdbx_description
1 polymer ?
#
loop_
_entity_poly.entity_id
_entity_poly.type
_entity_poly.pdbx_seq_one_letter_code
_entity_poly.pdbx_strand_id
1 'polypeptide(L)'
;MDAKKAQKLVDQVAENVRQAIDEAQQQAQEILSEAEAQAEKVRAEADRLRSEAERIRADAEADARRRLDEVQTALSDLRGRLSGEVEPGPVTVPEPEPPQTPEPTPDPTPEPTPAPVPEPMPEPTPEPTPPPEAPETPASANGDAATGDDDAAARLVAMKLALDGIAREAAKEQLAADYEVADLDGLLDEVYSKAGK
;
A
#
# COMPACT_ATOMS: atom_id res chain seq x y z
N MET A 1 33.81 -43.79 -51.13
CA MET A 1 32.73 -42.90 -50.66
C MET A 1 32.05 -42.37 -51.91
N ASP A 2 30.86 -42.88 -52.22
CA ASP A 2 30.14 -42.54 -53.46
C ASP A 2 29.61 -41.11 -53.44
N ALA A 3 29.85 -40.36 -54.53
CA ALA A 3 29.42 -38.96 -54.68
C ALA A 3 27.91 -38.76 -54.46
N LYS A 4 27.09 -39.75 -54.82
CA LYS A 4 25.63 -39.74 -54.55
C LYS A 4 25.27 -39.71 -53.06
N LYS A 5 26.08 -40.35 -52.22
CA LYS A 5 25.83 -40.43 -50.77
C LYS A 5 26.13 -39.10 -50.10
N ALA A 6 27.18 -38.41 -50.56
CA ALA A 6 27.50 -37.06 -50.11
C ALA A 6 26.42 -36.04 -50.50
N GLN A 7 25.90 -36.10 -51.73
CA GLN A 7 24.84 -35.20 -52.18
C GLN A 7 23.56 -35.35 -51.34
N LYS A 8 23.14 -36.59 -51.06
CA LYS A 8 21.95 -36.86 -50.23
C LYS A 8 22.08 -36.31 -48.80
N LEU A 9 23.29 -36.38 -48.23
CA LEU A 9 23.56 -35.80 -46.91
C LEU A 9 23.47 -34.27 -46.94
N VAL A 10 23.98 -33.63 -47.99
CA VAL A 10 23.88 -32.17 -48.15
C VAL A 10 22.42 -31.72 -48.30
N ASP A 11 21.63 -32.43 -49.11
CA ASP A 11 20.21 -32.12 -49.29
C ASP A 11 19.43 -32.29 -47.97
N GLN A 12 19.72 -33.35 -47.21
CA GLN A 12 19.10 -33.62 -45.93
C GLN A 12 19.50 -32.61 -44.85
N VAL A 13 20.77 -32.18 -44.83
CA VAL A 13 21.22 -31.11 -43.93
C VAL A 13 20.57 -29.78 -44.32
N ALA A 14 20.44 -29.47 -45.62
CA ALA A 14 19.78 -28.25 -46.07
C ALA A 14 18.30 -28.22 -45.69
N GLU A 15 17.61 -29.36 -45.74
CA GLU A 15 16.21 -29.50 -45.31
C GLU A 15 16.08 -29.34 -43.80
N ASN A 16 16.94 -29.99 -43.01
CA ASN A 16 16.98 -29.83 -41.56
C ASN A 16 17.27 -28.38 -41.13
N VAL A 17 18.18 -27.70 -41.83
CA VAL A 17 18.51 -26.29 -41.54
C VAL A 17 17.32 -25.38 -41.88
N ARG A 18 16.62 -25.61 -42.99
CA ARG A 18 15.41 -24.85 -43.31
C ARG A 18 14.33 -25.05 -42.27
N GLN A 19 14.08 -26.30 -41.89
CA GLN A 19 13.10 -26.63 -40.85
C GLN A 19 13.44 -25.95 -39.51
N ALA A 20 14.70 -26.00 -39.08
CA ALA A 20 15.12 -25.34 -37.85
C ALA A 20 14.95 -23.81 -37.91
N ILE A 21 15.16 -23.19 -39.07
CA ILE A 21 14.92 -21.76 -39.27
C ILE A 21 13.42 -21.44 -39.19
N ASP A 22 12.58 -22.23 -39.84
CA ASP A 22 11.12 -22.03 -39.84
C ASP A 22 10.55 -22.21 -38.41
N GLU A 23 11.01 -23.22 -37.68
CA GLU A 23 10.66 -23.45 -36.27
C GLU A 23 11.11 -22.28 -35.38
N ALA A 24 12.35 -21.80 -35.54
CA ALA A 24 12.85 -20.66 -34.79
C ALA A 24 12.08 -19.36 -35.12
N GLN A 25 11.68 -19.16 -36.37
CA GLN A 25 10.85 -18.02 -36.78
C GLN A 25 9.45 -18.10 -36.19
N GLN A 26 8.85 -19.29 -36.16
CA GLN A 26 7.54 -19.52 -35.56
C GLN A 26 7.56 -19.26 -34.05
N GLN A 27 8.58 -19.77 -33.35
CA GLN A 27 8.77 -19.49 -31.93
C GLN A 27 8.97 -18.00 -31.66
N ALA A 28 9.76 -17.30 -32.48
CA ALA A 28 9.95 -15.86 -32.33
C ALA A 28 8.64 -15.09 -32.53
N GLN A 29 7.80 -15.49 -33.48
CA GLN A 29 6.48 -14.88 -33.70
C GLN A 29 5.53 -15.15 -32.53
N GLU A 30 5.54 -16.36 -31.97
CA GLU A 30 4.72 -16.71 -30.81
C GLU A 30 5.10 -15.84 -29.61
N ILE A 31 6.39 -15.75 -29.28
CA ILE A 31 6.89 -14.90 -28.18
C ILE A 31 6.49 -13.43 -28.39
N LEU A 32 6.60 -12.91 -29.61
CA LEU A 32 6.17 -11.55 -29.91
C LEU A 32 4.67 -11.38 -29.70
N SER A 33 3.85 -12.34 -30.16
CA SER A 33 2.39 -12.27 -30.00
C SER A 33 1.96 -12.34 -28.54
N GLU A 34 2.65 -13.14 -27.72
CA GLU A 34 2.41 -13.23 -26.29
C GLU A 34 2.83 -11.94 -25.59
N ALA A 35 3.99 -11.39 -25.92
CA ALA A 35 4.47 -10.13 -25.38
C ALA A 35 3.52 -8.97 -25.73
N GLU A 36 3.00 -8.93 -26.95
CA GLU A 36 2.00 -7.95 -27.38
C GLU A 36 0.68 -8.11 -26.60
N ALA A 37 0.19 -9.33 -26.44
CA ALA A 37 -1.02 -9.61 -25.66
C ALA A 37 -0.85 -9.24 -24.17
N GLN A 38 0.32 -9.49 -23.60
CA GLN A 38 0.66 -9.06 -22.24
C GLN A 38 0.72 -7.53 -22.14
N ALA A 39 1.34 -6.85 -23.10
CA ALA A 39 1.40 -5.39 -23.13
C ALA A 39 0.00 -4.77 -23.26
N GLU A 40 -0.90 -5.36 -24.05
CA GLU A 40 -2.29 -4.92 -24.13
C GLU A 40 -3.04 -5.12 -22.81
N LYS A 41 -2.86 -6.25 -22.13
CA LYS A 41 -3.47 -6.48 -20.80
C LYS A 41 -3.03 -5.43 -19.79
N VAL A 42 -1.72 -5.17 -19.72
CA VAL A 42 -1.15 -4.15 -18.81
C VAL A 42 -1.70 -2.76 -19.14
N ARG A 43 -1.79 -2.41 -20.43
CA ARG A 43 -2.39 -1.13 -20.86
C ARG A 43 -3.87 -1.02 -20.47
N ALA A 44 -4.65 -2.07 -20.70
CA ALA A 44 -6.06 -2.10 -20.35
C ALA A 44 -6.28 -1.98 -18.83
N GLU A 45 -5.42 -2.62 -18.04
CA GLU A 45 -5.44 -2.49 -16.58
C GLU A 45 -5.07 -1.06 -16.13
N ALA A 46 -4.04 -0.46 -16.74
CA ALA A 46 -3.66 0.92 -16.46
C ALA A 46 -4.79 1.91 -16.80
N ASP A 47 -5.48 1.72 -17.93
CA ASP A 47 -6.63 2.54 -18.33
C ASP A 47 -7.81 2.36 -17.36
N ARG A 48 -8.04 1.14 -16.87
CA ARG A 48 -9.06 0.86 -15.85
C ARG A 48 -8.74 1.59 -14.55
N LEU A 49 -7.51 1.46 -14.04
CA LEU A 49 -7.07 2.12 -12.82
C LEU A 49 -7.14 3.65 -12.94
N ARG A 50 -6.74 4.19 -14.10
CA ARG A 50 -6.86 5.62 -14.39
C ARG A 50 -8.31 6.08 -14.34
N SER A 51 -9.21 5.34 -14.99
CA SER A 51 -10.64 5.64 -14.99
C SER A 51 -11.24 5.61 -13.58
N GLU A 52 -10.79 4.68 -12.74
CA GLU A 52 -11.19 4.59 -11.33
C GLU A 52 -10.67 5.77 -10.51
N ALA A 53 -9.40 6.13 -10.67
CA ALA A 53 -8.81 7.30 -10.02
C ALA A 53 -9.52 8.60 -10.41
N GLU A 54 -9.91 8.75 -11.67
CA GLU A 54 -10.68 9.89 -12.16
C GLU A 54 -12.08 9.94 -11.51
N ARG A 55 -12.73 8.80 -11.28
CA ARG A 55 -14.01 8.74 -10.55
C ARG A 55 -13.86 9.14 -9.09
N ILE A 56 -12.88 8.56 -8.39
CA ILE A 56 -12.62 8.90 -6.99
C ILE A 56 -12.35 10.39 -6.84
N ARG A 57 -11.55 10.95 -7.75
CA ARG A 57 -11.27 12.39 -7.77
C ARG A 57 -12.53 13.21 -8.02
N ALA A 58 -13.37 12.81 -8.99
CA ALA A 58 -14.60 13.51 -9.28
C ALA A 58 -15.57 13.51 -8.09
N ASP A 59 -15.69 12.38 -7.38
CA ASP A 59 -16.51 12.25 -6.18
C ASP A 59 -15.97 13.12 -5.03
N ALA A 60 -14.66 13.09 -4.80
CA ALA A 60 -14.02 13.93 -3.79
C ALA A 60 -14.19 15.43 -4.11
N GLU A 61 -14.09 15.82 -5.38
CA GLU A 61 -14.33 17.20 -5.82
C GLU A 61 -15.81 17.60 -5.64
N ALA A 62 -16.75 16.69 -5.91
CA ALA A 62 -18.17 16.93 -5.69
C ALA A 62 -18.49 17.12 -4.20
N ASP A 63 -17.92 16.30 -3.33
CA ASP A 63 -18.07 16.43 -1.88
C ASP A 63 -17.44 17.72 -1.35
N ALA A 64 -16.26 18.10 -1.85
CA ALA A 64 -15.63 19.36 -1.50
C ALA A 64 -16.52 20.56 -1.87
N ARG A 65 -17.15 20.52 -3.05
CA ARG A 65 -18.10 21.56 -3.49
C ARG A 65 -19.31 21.65 -2.58
N ARG A 66 -19.92 20.51 -2.23
CA ARG A 66 -21.07 20.49 -1.28
C ARG A 66 -20.71 21.13 0.06
N ARG A 67 -19.54 20.79 0.61
CA ARG A 67 -19.07 21.40 1.87
C ARG A 67 -18.87 22.91 1.75
N LEU A 68 -18.36 23.38 0.62
CA LEU A 68 -18.22 24.82 0.37
C LEU A 68 -19.59 25.52 0.29
N ASP A 69 -20.56 24.92 -0.37
CA ASP A 69 -21.93 25.45 -0.46
C ASP A 69 -22.61 25.51 0.92
N GLU A 70 -22.42 24.48 1.75
CA GLU A 70 -22.89 24.46 3.15
C GLU A 70 -22.26 25.57 3.98
N VAL A 71 -20.94 25.74 3.89
CA VAL A 71 -20.22 26.82 4.61
C VAL A 71 -20.69 28.19 4.16
N GLN A 72 -20.88 28.40 2.85
CA GLN A 72 -21.36 29.67 2.31
C GLN A 72 -22.80 29.98 2.75
N THR A 73 -23.64 28.95 2.84
CA THR A 73 -25.00 29.07 3.35
C THR A 73 -24.99 29.44 4.83
N ALA A 74 -24.25 28.71 5.65
CA ALA A 74 -24.10 28.99 7.08
C ALA A 74 -23.55 30.40 7.34
N LEU A 75 -22.59 30.86 6.53
CA LEU A 75 -22.06 32.22 6.61
C LEU A 75 -23.12 33.27 6.24
N SER A 76 -23.95 33.00 5.23
CA SER A 76 -25.03 33.89 4.82
C SER A 76 -26.10 34.00 5.90
N ASP A 77 -26.45 32.89 6.54
CA ASP A 77 -27.39 32.85 7.67
C ASP A 77 -26.82 33.60 8.87
N LEU A 78 -25.55 33.36 9.22
CA LEU A 78 -24.88 34.07 10.30
C LEU A 78 -24.87 35.57 10.05
N ARG A 79 -24.51 36.00 8.84
CA ARG A 79 -24.57 37.42 8.43
C ARG A 79 -25.98 38.00 8.53
N GLY A 80 -27.00 37.23 8.15
CA GLY A 80 -28.41 37.61 8.31
C GLY A 80 -28.77 37.87 9.77
N ARG A 81 -28.37 36.97 10.67
CA ARG A 81 -28.58 37.12 12.13
C ARG A 81 -27.86 38.34 12.69
N LEU A 82 -26.58 38.53 12.34
CA LEU A 82 -25.80 39.70 12.75
C LEU A 82 -26.35 41.03 12.23
N SER A 83 -27.01 41.04 11.06
CA SER A 83 -27.61 42.25 10.48
C SER A 83 -29.03 42.53 10.99
N GLY A 84 -29.71 41.52 11.58
CA GLY A 84 -31.08 41.62 12.06
C GLY A 84 -31.25 41.93 13.56
N GLU A 85 -30.17 41.92 14.35
CA GLU A 85 -30.23 42.04 15.82
C GLU A 85 -29.81 43.43 16.36
N VAL A 86 -30.09 44.50 15.62
CA VAL A 86 -29.99 45.89 16.14
C VAL A 86 -31.23 46.68 15.74
N GLU A 87 -32.38 46.35 16.32
CA GLU A 87 -33.39 47.38 16.60
C GLU A 87 -33.09 47.96 17.99
N PRO A 88 -32.73 49.25 18.13
CA PRO A 88 -32.69 49.91 19.43
C PRO A 88 -34.13 50.10 19.91
N GLY A 89 -34.71 49.06 20.52
CA GLY A 89 -35.98 49.17 21.23
C GLY A 89 -35.82 50.14 22.43
N PRO A 90 -36.85 50.94 22.76
CA PRO A 90 -36.80 51.84 23.90
C PRO A 90 -36.66 51.04 25.20
N VAL A 91 -35.57 51.27 25.93
CA VAL A 91 -35.32 50.67 27.25
C VAL A 91 -36.32 51.26 28.24
N THR A 92 -37.37 50.51 28.59
CA THR A 92 -38.17 50.81 29.77
C THR A 92 -37.51 50.13 30.97
N VAL A 93 -36.90 50.92 31.86
CA VAL A 93 -36.37 50.44 33.15
C VAL A 93 -37.56 50.22 34.09
N PRO A 94 -37.89 48.98 34.50
CA PRO A 94 -38.89 48.76 35.54
C PRO A 94 -38.32 49.08 36.92
N GLU A 95 -39.14 49.68 37.77
CA GLU A 95 -38.88 50.01 39.18
C GLU A 95 -38.55 48.74 40.00
N PRO A 96 -37.55 48.75 40.91
CA PRO A 96 -37.11 47.54 41.59
C PRO A 96 -38.10 47.09 42.69
N GLU A 97 -38.62 45.86 42.55
CA GLU A 97 -39.34 45.14 43.60
C GLU A 97 -38.42 44.81 44.81
N PRO A 98 -38.98 44.67 46.03
CA PRO A 98 -38.21 44.40 47.24
C PRO A 98 -37.53 43.01 47.20
N PRO A 99 -36.34 42.85 47.81
CA PRO A 99 -35.56 41.63 47.72
C PRO A 99 -36.23 40.50 48.51
N GLN A 100 -36.64 39.44 47.80
CA GLN A 100 -37.00 38.17 48.42
C GLN A 100 -35.70 37.45 48.80
N THR A 101 -35.55 37.08 50.07
CA THR A 101 -34.45 36.23 50.54
C THR A 101 -34.52 34.87 49.85
N PRO A 102 -33.51 34.46 49.06
CA PRO A 102 -33.50 33.13 48.47
C PRO A 102 -33.27 32.08 49.56
N GLU A 103 -34.09 31.02 49.56
CA GLU A 103 -33.85 29.82 50.36
C GLU A 103 -32.51 29.16 49.95
N PRO A 104 -31.80 28.50 50.88
CA PRO A 104 -30.53 27.85 50.57
C PRO A 104 -30.72 26.71 49.56
N THR A 105 -30.13 26.88 48.38
CA THR A 105 -30.00 25.85 47.35
C THR A 105 -29.23 24.66 47.90
N PRO A 106 -29.74 23.41 47.81
CA PRO A 106 -28.99 22.23 48.20
C PRO A 106 -27.76 22.05 47.30
N ASP A 107 -26.66 21.62 47.92
CA ASP A 107 -25.35 21.45 47.31
C ASP A 107 -25.41 20.53 46.07
N PRO A 108 -24.79 20.89 44.93
CA PRO A 108 -24.82 20.07 43.73
C PRO A 108 -24.16 18.71 43.99
N THR A 109 -24.90 17.65 43.65
CA THR A 109 -24.40 16.28 43.71
C THR A 109 -23.22 16.15 42.73
N PRO A 110 -22.06 15.61 43.14
CA PRO A 110 -20.92 15.46 42.24
C PRO A 110 -21.29 14.56 41.06
N GLU A 111 -20.97 15.02 39.84
CA GLU A 111 -21.22 14.29 38.60
C GLU A 111 -20.48 12.94 38.60
N PRO A 112 -21.10 11.88 38.04
CA PRO A 112 -20.46 10.58 37.95
C PRO A 112 -19.26 10.65 37.00
N THR A 113 -18.11 10.16 37.47
CA THR A 113 -16.89 10.00 36.69
C THR A 113 -17.19 9.22 35.40
N PRO A 114 -16.82 9.75 34.21
CA PRO A 114 -17.05 9.06 32.95
C PRO A 114 -16.29 7.72 32.92
N ALA A 115 -16.96 6.70 32.38
CA ALA A 115 -16.38 5.36 32.22
C ALA A 115 -15.13 5.40 31.31
N PRO A 116 -14.14 4.52 31.53
CA PRO A 116 -12.95 4.45 30.71
C PRO A 116 -13.33 4.15 29.24
N VAL A 117 -12.75 4.93 28.34
CA VAL A 117 -12.89 4.76 26.89
C VAL A 117 -12.23 3.44 26.50
N PRO A 118 -12.92 2.54 25.77
CA PRO A 118 -12.31 1.32 25.28
C PRO A 118 -11.16 1.65 24.32
N GLU A 119 -10.03 0.94 24.49
CA GLU A 119 -8.85 1.09 23.64
C GLU A 119 -9.21 0.84 22.16
N PRO A 120 -8.61 1.60 21.22
CA PRO A 120 -8.87 1.44 19.81
C PRO A 120 -8.48 0.04 19.33
N MET A 121 -9.40 -0.58 18.59
CA MET A 121 -9.17 -1.87 17.94
C MET A 121 -8.02 -1.73 16.92
N PRO A 122 -7.05 -2.66 16.89
CA PRO A 122 -5.95 -2.61 15.94
C PRO A 122 -6.48 -2.65 14.50
N GLU A 123 -5.86 -1.84 13.63
CA GLU A 123 -6.19 -1.76 12.20
C GLU A 123 -6.00 -3.13 11.51
N PRO A 124 -6.85 -3.44 10.51
CA PRO A 124 -6.70 -4.67 9.74
C PRO A 124 -5.36 -4.69 9.01
N THR A 125 -4.62 -5.77 9.21
CA THR A 125 -3.34 -6.05 8.57
C THR A 125 -3.54 -6.06 7.05
N PRO A 126 -2.77 -5.30 6.26
CA PRO A 126 -2.88 -5.29 4.81
C PRO A 126 -2.56 -6.69 4.25
N GLU A 127 -3.31 -7.12 3.23
CA GLU A 127 -3.03 -8.36 2.51
C GLU A 127 -1.62 -8.32 1.89
N PRO A 128 -0.85 -9.42 1.96
CA PRO A 128 0.46 -9.50 1.36
C PRO A 128 0.40 -9.25 -0.15
N THR A 129 1.11 -8.21 -0.59
CA THR A 129 1.38 -7.95 -2.00
C THR A 129 2.24 -9.08 -2.56
N PRO A 130 1.89 -9.69 -3.71
CA PRO A 130 2.69 -10.74 -4.32
C PRO A 130 4.10 -10.23 -4.67
N PRO A 131 5.15 -11.06 -4.50
CA PRO A 131 6.52 -10.64 -4.76
C PRO A 131 6.76 -10.36 -6.24
N PRO A 132 7.68 -9.43 -6.57
CA PRO A 132 8.12 -9.22 -7.95
C PRO A 132 8.87 -10.46 -8.46
N GLU A 133 8.61 -10.87 -9.70
CA GLU A 133 9.39 -11.90 -10.40
C GLU A 133 10.87 -11.48 -10.44
N ALA A 134 11.73 -12.35 -9.90
CA ALA A 134 13.17 -12.17 -9.90
C ALA A 134 13.72 -12.21 -11.33
N PRO A 135 14.65 -11.31 -11.70
CA PRO A 135 15.42 -11.47 -12.93
C PRO A 135 16.35 -12.68 -12.80
N GLU A 136 16.21 -13.65 -13.70
CA GLU A 136 17.16 -14.73 -13.83
C GLU A 136 18.53 -14.16 -14.21
N THR A 137 19.52 -14.31 -13.33
CA THR A 137 20.93 -14.16 -13.68
C THR A 137 21.67 -15.48 -13.47
N PRO A 138 22.50 -15.90 -14.45
CA PRO A 138 23.02 -17.26 -14.51
C PRO A 138 24.16 -17.48 -13.51
N ALA A 139 24.23 -18.73 -13.05
CA ALA A 139 25.30 -19.26 -12.20
C ALA A 139 26.70 -18.98 -12.77
N SER A 140 27.62 -18.52 -11.91
CA SER A 140 29.05 -18.71 -12.14
C SER A 140 29.87 -18.72 -10.85
N ALA A 141 30.14 -19.95 -10.40
CA ALA A 141 31.42 -20.51 -9.97
C ALA A 141 32.41 -19.68 -9.10
N ASN A 142 32.73 -20.32 -7.97
CA ASN A 142 34.00 -20.35 -7.22
C ASN A 142 34.32 -19.23 -6.21
N GLY A 143 34.42 -19.66 -4.95
CA GLY A 143 35.57 -19.34 -4.11
C GLY A 143 35.29 -18.42 -2.92
N ASP A 144 35.14 -19.05 -1.76
CA ASP A 144 35.62 -18.66 -0.43
C ASP A 144 35.85 -17.16 -0.14
N ALA A 145 35.15 -16.68 0.89
CA ALA A 145 35.20 -15.35 1.54
C ALA A 145 34.30 -14.25 0.95
N ALA A 146 33.02 -14.22 1.35
CA ALA A 146 32.29 -13.02 1.79
C ALA A 146 30.79 -13.29 2.04
N THR A 147 30.41 -14.01 3.09
CA THR A 147 29.00 -14.02 3.58
C THR A 147 28.61 -12.71 4.29
N GLY A 148 29.45 -11.67 4.25
CA GLY A 148 29.20 -10.43 4.98
C GLY A 148 28.15 -9.51 4.35
N ASP A 149 27.97 -9.56 3.02
CA ASP A 149 27.07 -8.64 2.31
C ASP A 149 25.62 -9.14 2.33
N ASP A 150 25.42 -10.45 2.13
CA ASP A 150 24.11 -11.08 2.21
C ASP A 150 23.59 -11.16 3.66
N ASP A 151 24.46 -11.41 4.64
CA ASP A 151 24.09 -11.37 6.06
C ASP A 151 23.71 -9.95 6.52
N ALA A 152 24.38 -8.92 6.00
CA ALA A 152 24.06 -7.53 6.28
C ALA A 152 22.72 -7.12 5.65
N ALA A 153 22.48 -7.53 4.41
CA ALA A 153 21.20 -7.32 3.74
C ALA A 153 20.06 -8.04 4.47
N ALA A 154 20.25 -9.31 4.82
CA ALA A 154 19.29 -10.09 5.60
C ALA A 154 19.00 -9.44 6.97
N ARG A 155 20.01 -8.91 7.66
CA ARG A 155 19.83 -8.19 8.93
C ARG A 155 18.94 -6.95 8.79
N LEU A 156 19.07 -6.19 7.72
CA LEU A 156 18.22 -5.02 7.47
C LEU A 156 16.78 -5.43 7.19
N VAL A 157 16.58 -6.47 6.38
CA VAL A 157 15.25 -7.00 6.08
C VAL A 157 14.61 -7.58 7.35
N ALA A 158 15.35 -8.36 8.14
CA ALA A 158 14.91 -8.84 9.44
C ALA A 158 14.49 -7.70 10.38
N MET A 159 15.23 -6.59 10.40
CA MET A 159 14.92 -5.45 11.28
C MET A 159 13.66 -4.73 10.83
N LYS A 160 13.46 -4.61 9.51
CA LYS A 160 12.20 -4.09 8.96
C LYS A 160 11.02 -5.00 9.34
N LEU A 161 11.13 -6.31 9.14
CA LEU A 161 10.09 -7.27 9.48
C LEU A 161 9.74 -7.26 10.98
N ALA A 162 10.76 -7.15 11.85
CA ALA A 162 10.56 -7.04 13.28
C ALA A 162 9.85 -5.72 13.67
N LEU A 163 10.17 -4.61 13.01
CA LEU A 163 9.51 -3.31 13.23
C LEU A 163 8.05 -3.31 12.75
N ASP A 164 7.78 -4.04 11.66
CA ASP A 164 6.44 -4.23 11.10
C ASP A 164 5.60 -5.24 11.93
N GLY A 165 6.16 -5.84 12.99
CA GLY A 165 5.46 -6.76 13.91
C GLY A 165 5.28 -8.18 13.37
N ILE A 166 6.02 -8.55 12.32
CA ILE A 166 6.03 -9.91 11.77
C ILE A 166 6.58 -10.88 12.83
N ALA A 167 6.05 -12.11 12.90
CA ALA A 167 6.57 -13.12 13.81
C ALA A 167 7.95 -13.63 13.34
N ARG A 168 8.87 -13.89 14.28
CA ARG A 168 10.22 -14.42 14.03
C ARG A 168 10.24 -15.59 13.05
N GLU A 169 9.33 -16.55 13.21
CA GLU A 169 9.25 -17.74 12.35
C GLU A 169 8.83 -17.41 10.91
N ALA A 170 7.93 -16.44 10.72
CA ALA A 170 7.55 -15.98 9.38
C ALA A 170 8.69 -15.20 8.72
N ALA A 171 9.41 -14.37 9.48
CA ALA A 171 10.61 -13.70 8.99
C ALA A 171 11.71 -14.70 8.64
N LYS A 172 11.86 -15.79 9.39
CA LYS A 172 12.81 -16.88 9.08
C LYS A 172 12.51 -17.55 7.75
N GLU A 173 11.25 -17.88 7.50
CA GLU A 173 10.85 -18.53 6.24
C GLU A 173 11.11 -17.60 5.04
N GLN A 174 10.81 -16.30 5.19
CA GLN A 174 11.03 -15.30 4.16
C GLN A 174 12.52 -15.06 3.89
N LEU A 175 13.34 -14.93 4.94
CA LEU A 175 14.78 -14.72 4.77
C LEU A 175 15.48 -15.98 4.25
N ALA A 176 15.04 -17.18 4.61
CA ALA A 176 15.59 -18.43 4.09
C ALA A 176 15.28 -18.65 2.60
N ALA A 177 14.21 -18.04 2.08
CA ALA A 177 13.85 -18.11 0.67
C ALA A 177 14.69 -17.16 -0.19
N ASP A 178 14.99 -15.96 0.33
CA ASP A 178 15.61 -14.87 -0.44
C ASP A 178 17.11 -14.70 -0.16
N TYR A 179 17.63 -15.21 0.97
CA TYR A 179 19.01 -15.02 1.41
C TYR A 179 19.66 -16.33 1.91
N GLU A 180 20.87 -16.62 1.45
CA GLU A 180 21.68 -17.76 1.91
C GLU A 180 22.51 -17.38 3.15
N VAL A 181 21.84 -17.19 4.28
CA VAL A 181 22.48 -16.81 5.57
C VAL A 181 22.98 -18.05 6.31
N ALA A 182 24.25 -18.07 6.71
CA ALA A 182 24.86 -19.21 7.40
C ALA A 182 24.30 -19.46 8.82
N ASP A 183 23.92 -18.39 9.54
CA ASP A 183 23.29 -18.46 10.87
C ASP A 183 22.06 -17.54 10.95
N LEU A 184 21.00 -17.95 10.27
CA LEU A 184 19.75 -17.19 10.21
C LEU A 184 19.06 -17.08 11.57
N ASP A 185 19.12 -18.14 12.39
CA ASP A 185 18.51 -18.16 13.72
C ASP A 185 19.18 -17.16 14.67
N GLY A 186 20.51 -17.11 14.70
CA GLY A 186 21.25 -16.17 15.53
C GLY A 186 21.03 -14.71 15.14
N LEU A 187 20.95 -14.44 13.83
CA LEU A 187 20.68 -13.11 13.29
C LEU A 187 19.28 -12.62 13.67
N LEU A 188 18.26 -13.47 13.54
CA LEU A 188 16.88 -13.12 13.92
C LEU A 188 16.75 -12.89 15.43
N ASP A 189 17.40 -13.69 16.27
CA ASP A 189 17.38 -13.50 17.72
C ASP A 189 17.97 -12.14 18.14
N GLU A 190 19.08 -11.72 17.53
CA GLU A 190 19.70 -10.43 17.80
C GLU A 190 18.78 -9.26 17.40
N VAL A 191 18.16 -9.35 16.23
CA VAL A 191 17.31 -8.28 15.69
C VAL A 191 16.00 -8.16 16.47
N TYR A 192 15.31 -9.27 16.74
CA TYR A 192 14.03 -9.26 17.46
C TYR A 192 14.21 -8.88 18.94
N SER A 193 15.32 -9.26 19.57
CA SER A 193 15.66 -8.82 20.93
C SER A 193 15.90 -7.31 21.02
N LYS A 194 16.38 -6.70 19.93
CA LYS A 194 16.65 -5.26 19.85
C LYS A 194 15.43 -4.44 19.43
N ALA A 195 14.55 -4.99 18.61
CA ALA A 195 13.30 -4.35 18.17
C ALA A 195 12.21 -4.38 19.25
N GLY A 196 12.24 -5.36 20.17
CA GLY A 196 11.27 -5.49 21.27
C GLY A 196 11.58 -4.67 22.53
N LYS A 197 12.53 -3.73 22.49
CA LYS A 197 12.89 -2.82 23.59
C LYS A 197 12.67 -1.37 23.20
#